data_AF-W8BUY4-F1
#
_entry.id   AF-W8BUY4-F1
#
_cell.length_a   1.000
_cell.length_b   1.000
_cell.length_c   1.000
_cell.angle_alpha   90.00
_cell.angle_beta   90.00
_cell.angle_gamma   90.00
#
_symmetry.space_group_name_H-M   'P 1'
#
loop_
_entity.id
_entity.type
_entity.pdbx_description
1 polymer ?
#
loop_
_entity_poly.entity_id
_entity_poly.type
_entity_poly.pdbx_seq_one_letter_code
_entity_poly.pdbx_strand_id
1 'polypeptide(L)'
;MSTKYAILAQTTRLQYTPPTCELENQTTDKQNFTVAAGTLIKVAGEQQTSLAATQVYVYDTVLREPNTTRIYECAPESLLPVSDNLWPFIVSIPEPNRRLQLLKDTDRCNWLNHIMPGDVISVPGRSFDRDDIIRYDCIVCYIGPVPEIHPVGYFFGLELMDDITSPQAADVPFTKKYFECEDENALFITADRIIPTPPFQNEDSSPENGTEANEANGNEWSFTTFIFNTVESIRASLPI
;
A
#
# COMPACT_ATOMS: atom_id res chain seq x y z
N MET A 1 12.51 -12.59 -9.22
CA MET A 1 11.56 -13.11 -8.22
C MET A 1 10.17 -12.94 -8.81
N SER A 2 9.36 -14.01 -8.86
CA SER A 2 7.99 -13.93 -9.36
C SER A 2 7.12 -13.26 -8.29
N THR A 3 6.56 -12.09 -8.58
CA THR A 3 5.65 -11.40 -7.64
C THR A 3 4.27 -12.05 -7.69
N LYS A 4 3.73 -12.39 -6.52
CA LYS A 4 2.36 -12.96 -6.39
C LYS A 4 1.27 -11.96 -6.78
N TYR A 5 1.55 -10.68 -6.63
CA TYR A 5 0.61 -9.59 -6.84
C TYR A 5 1.11 -8.61 -7.89
N ALA A 6 0.17 -8.00 -8.60
CA ALA A 6 0.42 -6.99 -9.60
C ALA A 6 -0.76 -6.01 -9.64
N ILE A 7 -0.59 -4.92 -10.38
CA ILE A 7 -1.71 -4.11 -10.86
C ILE A 7 -1.71 -4.06 -12.38
N LEU A 8 -2.84 -3.73 -13.01
CA LEU A 8 -2.86 -3.43 -14.43
C LEU A 8 -2.12 -2.11 -14.72
N ALA A 9 -1.08 -2.17 -15.56
CA ALA A 9 -0.31 -0.99 -15.97
C ALA A 9 -1.12 -0.03 -16.86
N GLN A 10 -2.11 -0.57 -17.58
CA GLN A 10 -3.00 0.13 -18.49
C GLN A 10 -4.37 -0.55 -18.54
N THR A 11 -5.39 0.17 -19.02
CA THR A 11 -6.70 -0.42 -19.25
C THR A 11 -6.58 -1.54 -20.28
N THR A 12 -6.91 -2.75 -19.85
CA THR A 12 -6.58 -3.98 -20.58
C THR A 12 -7.82 -4.83 -20.79
N ARG A 13 -7.87 -5.53 -21.92
CA ARG A 13 -8.90 -6.54 -22.19
C ARG A 13 -8.43 -7.87 -21.59
N LEU A 14 -9.15 -8.33 -20.58
CA LEU A 14 -8.98 -9.65 -19.98
C LEU A 14 -9.84 -10.67 -20.71
N GLN A 15 -9.28 -11.84 -21.00
CA GLN A 15 -10.00 -12.95 -21.61
C GLN A 15 -10.40 -13.97 -20.55
N TYR A 16 -11.66 -14.41 -20.56
CA TYR A 16 -12.13 -15.52 -19.75
C TYR A 16 -12.55 -16.66 -20.67
N THR A 17 -11.99 -17.84 -20.44
CA THR A 17 -12.39 -19.08 -21.10
C THR A 17 -13.15 -19.93 -20.08
N PRO A 18 -14.47 -20.13 -20.22
CA PRO A 18 -15.20 -20.99 -19.30
C PRO A 18 -14.69 -22.43 -19.38
N PRO A 19 -14.70 -23.18 -18.28
CA PRO A 19 -14.34 -24.60 -18.31
C PRO A 19 -15.29 -25.34 -19.24
N THR A 20 -14.74 -26.02 -20.25
CA THR A 20 -15.52 -26.78 -21.23
C THR A 20 -16.17 -27.97 -20.51
N CYS A 21 -17.50 -28.02 -20.53
CA CYS A 21 -18.22 -29.25 -20.17
C CYS A 21 -17.91 -30.26 -21.29
N GLU A 22 -17.40 -31.44 -20.95
CA GLU A 22 -17.15 -32.52 -21.92
C GLU A 22 -18.49 -33.03 -22.49
N LEU A 23 -19.07 -32.29 -23.42
CA LEU A 23 -19.98 -32.78 -24.45
C LEU A 23 -20.23 -31.59 -25.39
N GLU A 24 -19.99 -31.82 -26.68
CA GLU A 24 -20.27 -30.95 -27.84
C GLU A 24 -19.15 -30.02 -28.32
N ASN A 25 -18.83 -30.19 -29.61
CA ASN A 25 -17.96 -29.38 -30.44
C ASN A 25 -18.49 -27.94 -30.60
N GLN A 26 -18.49 -27.15 -29.54
CA GLN A 26 -18.84 -25.74 -29.58
C GLN A 26 -17.56 -24.91 -29.51
N THR A 27 -17.39 -24.02 -30.49
CA THR A 27 -16.42 -22.92 -30.47
C THR A 27 -16.45 -22.27 -29.08
N THR A 28 -15.36 -22.37 -28.35
CA THR A 28 -15.28 -21.84 -26.98
C THR A 28 -15.36 -20.32 -27.07
N ASP A 29 -16.53 -19.76 -26.77
CA ASP A 29 -16.74 -18.31 -26.81
C ASP A 29 -15.92 -17.66 -25.69
N LYS A 30 -14.77 -17.10 -26.07
CA LYS A 30 -13.93 -16.30 -25.18
C LYS A 30 -14.67 -15.01 -24.83
N GLN A 31 -14.94 -14.81 -23.55
CA GLN A 31 -15.53 -13.57 -23.06
C GLN A 31 -14.43 -12.55 -22.79
N ASN A 32 -14.57 -11.35 -23.34
CA ASN A 32 -13.62 -10.26 -23.14
C ASN A 32 -14.20 -9.24 -22.16
N PHE A 33 -13.42 -8.88 -21.14
CA PHE A 33 -13.77 -7.86 -20.15
C PHE A 33 -12.74 -6.74 -20.19
N THR A 34 -13.18 -5.49 -20.32
CA THR A 34 -12.27 -4.34 -20.23
C THR A 34 -12.13 -3.95 -18.78
N VAL A 35 -10.91 -3.99 -18.25
CA VAL A 35 -10.59 -3.68 -16.86
C VAL A 35 -9.66 -2.48 -16.81
N ALA A 36 -9.95 -1.56 -15.90
CA ALA A 36 -9.24 -0.28 -15.78
C ALA A 36 -7.77 -0.46 -15.35
N ALA A 37 -6.93 0.50 -15.74
CA ALA A 37 -5.58 0.61 -15.20
C ALA A 37 -5.62 0.78 -13.67
N GLY A 38 -4.63 0.22 -12.97
CA GLY A 38 -4.55 0.26 -11.51
C GLY A 38 -5.46 -0.73 -10.77
N THR A 39 -6.18 -1.58 -11.49
CA THR A 39 -6.92 -2.70 -10.87
C THR A 39 -5.93 -3.71 -10.27
N LEU A 40 -6.23 -4.14 -9.05
CA LEU A 40 -5.45 -5.11 -8.28
C LEU A 40 -5.59 -6.50 -8.90
N ILE A 41 -4.46 -7.20 -9.05
CA ILE A 41 -4.36 -8.50 -9.70
C ILE A 41 -3.56 -9.46 -8.82
N LYS A 42 -4.03 -10.70 -8.71
CA LYS A 42 -3.23 -11.83 -8.20
C LYS A 42 -2.85 -12.74 -9.35
N VAL A 43 -1.55 -13.02 -9.50
CA VAL A 43 -1.04 -13.90 -10.56
C VAL A 43 -1.31 -15.36 -10.17
N ALA A 44 -1.80 -16.17 -11.11
CA ALA A 44 -2.05 -17.59 -10.90
C ALA A 44 -0.79 -18.42 -11.23
N GLY A 45 -0.16 -19.00 -10.20
CA GLY A 45 0.95 -19.96 -10.35
C GLY A 45 2.33 -19.38 -10.71
N GLU A 46 3.35 -20.24 -10.72
CA GLU A 46 4.70 -19.90 -11.19
C GLU A 46 4.72 -19.78 -12.71
N GLN A 47 5.29 -18.68 -13.21
CA GLN A 47 5.40 -18.36 -14.63
C GLN A 47 5.99 -19.54 -15.42
N GLN A 48 5.18 -20.16 -16.28
CA GLN A 48 5.73 -20.95 -17.37
C GLN A 48 6.34 -19.98 -18.38
N THR A 49 7.66 -20.03 -18.46
CA THR A 49 8.50 -19.35 -19.45
C THR A 49 7.98 -19.65 -20.85
N SER A 50 7.16 -18.76 -21.40
CA SER A 50 6.71 -18.73 -22.77
C SER A 50 6.00 -17.41 -23.01
N LEU A 51 5.98 -16.92 -24.24
CA LEU A 51 5.24 -15.75 -24.74
C LEU A 51 3.69 -15.91 -24.62
N ALA A 52 3.23 -16.76 -23.71
CA ALA A 52 1.84 -17.10 -23.47
C ALA A 52 1.18 -16.10 -22.52
N ALA A 53 -0.14 -15.97 -22.63
CA ALA A 53 -0.93 -15.12 -21.77
C ALA A 53 -0.78 -15.55 -20.30
N THR A 54 -0.66 -14.57 -19.39
CA THR A 54 -0.56 -14.79 -17.95
C THR A 54 -1.96 -15.01 -17.38
N GLN A 55 -2.10 -16.06 -16.58
CA GLN A 55 -3.34 -16.33 -15.85
C GLN A 55 -3.40 -15.47 -14.58
N VAL A 56 -4.54 -14.82 -14.38
CA VAL A 56 -4.73 -13.82 -13.34
C VAL A 56 -6.11 -13.90 -12.71
N TYR A 57 -6.18 -13.57 -11.42
CA TYR A 57 -7.41 -13.31 -10.69
C TYR A 57 -7.55 -11.80 -10.50
N VAL A 58 -8.71 -11.26 -10.90
CA VAL A 58 -9.05 -9.86 -10.63
C VAL A 58 -9.49 -9.75 -9.18
N TYR A 59 -8.91 -8.80 -8.45
CA TYR A 59 -9.34 -8.52 -7.09
C TYR A 59 -10.74 -7.91 -7.11
N ASP A 60 -11.66 -8.54 -6.38
CA ASP A 60 -13.00 -8.02 -6.18
C ASP A 60 -12.92 -6.91 -5.12
N THR A 61 -13.27 -5.69 -5.49
CA THR A 61 -13.26 -4.56 -4.55
C THR A 61 -14.45 -4.59 -3.57
N VAL A 62 -15.51 -5.33 -3.91
CA VAL A 62 -16.72 -5.49 -3.07
C VAL A 62 -16.50 -6.63 -2.08
N LEU A 63 -16.08 -7.80 -2.55
CA LEU A 63 -15.78 -8.96 -1.70
C LEU A 63 -14.40 -8.86 -1.03
N ARG A 64 -13.56 -7.93 -1.50
CA ARG A 64 -12.26 -7.57 -0.92
C ARG A 64 -11.30 -8.77 -0.85
N GLU A 65 -11.36 -9.59 -1.90
CA GLU A 65 -10.51 -10.76 -2.11
C GLU A 65 -10.29 -10.99 -3.62
N PRO A 66 -9.24 -11.72 -4.03
CA PRO A 66 -9.12 -12.15 -5.42
C PRO A 66 -10.35 -12.95 -5.80
N ASN A 67 -11.03 -12.57 -6.87
CA ASN A 67 -12.14 -13.35 -7.37
C ASN A 67 -11.61 -14.67 -7.95
N THR A 68 -11.56 -15.71 -7.13
CA THR A 68 -11.05 -17.03 -7.51
C THR A 68 -12.05 -17.85 -8.32
N THR A 69 -13.27 -17.33 -8.55
CA THR A 69 -14.29 -18.04 -9.34
C THR A 69 -13.98 -18.04 -10.83
N ARG A 70 -13.19 -17.06 -11.30
CA ARG A 70 -12.84 -16.90 -12.71
C ARG A 70 -11.34 -16.62 -12.85
N ILE A 71 -10.70 -17.42 -13.69
CA ILE A 71 -9.31 -17.19 -14.12
C ILE A 71 -9.36 -16.42 -15.43
N TYR A 72 -8.70 -15.26 -15.46
CA TYR A 72 -8.57 -14.45 -16.66
C TYR A 72 -7.18 -14.59 -17.26
N GLU A 73 -7.06 -14.26 -18.54
CA GLU A 73 -5.80 -14.22 -19.27
C GLU A 73 -5.52 -12.79 -19.72
N CYS A 74 -4.28 -12.34 -19.55
CA CYS A 74 -3.78 -11.08 -20.09
C CYS A 74 -2.33 -11.18 -20.56
N ALA A 75 -1.89 -10.18 -21.32
CA ALA A 75 -0.51 -10.12 -21.75
C ALA A 75 0.40 -9.72 -20.57
N PRO A 76 1.56 -10.37 -20.37
CA PRO A 76 2.45 -10.10 -19.23
C PRO A 76 2.85 -8.62 -19.10
N GLU A 77 3.04 -7.93 -20.21
CA GLU A 77 3.38 -6.50 -20.28
C GLU A 77 2.28 -5.57 -19.77
N SER A 78 1.05 -6.08 -19.63
CA SER A 78 -0.07 -5.34 -19.05
C SER A 78 -0.05 -5.35 -17.52
N LEU A 79 0.83 -6.14 -16.91
CA LEU A 79 0.97 -6.27 -15.46
C LEU A 79 2.17 -5.44 -14.98
N LEU A 80 1.95 -4.68 -13.92
CA LEU A 80 2.99 -4.03 -13.14
C LEU A 80 3.18 -4.83 -11.84
N PRO A 81 4.27 -5.59 -11.70
CA PRO A 81 4.61 -6.33 -10.48
C PRO A 81 4.60 -5.45 -9.24
N VAL A 82 4.06 -5.96 -8.13
CA VAL A 82 4.14 -5.30 -6.82
C VAL A 82 4.87 -6.23 -5.85
N SER A 83 5.87 -5.72 -5.14
CA SER A 83 6.59 -6.48 -4.13
C SER A 83 5.71 -6.76 -2.91
N ASP A 84 5.99 -7.85 -2.20
CA ASP A 84 5.21 -8.21 -1.01
C ASP A 84 5.31 -7.15 0.10
N ASN A 85 6.41 -6.41 0.18
CA ASN A 85 6.59 -5.30 1.14
C ASN A 85 5.69 -4.10 0.80
N LEU A 86 5.49 -3.80 -0.49
CA LEU A 86 4.66 -2.68 -0.93
C LEU A 86 3.17 -3.04 -0.96
N TRP A 87 2.84 -4.31 -1.18
CA TRP A 87 1.46 -4.76 -1.36
C TRP A 87 0.47 -4.28 -0.28
N PRO A 88 0.79 -4.35 1.03
CA PRO A 88 -0.10 -3.84 2.08
C PRO A 88 -0.47 -2.36 1.90
N PHE A 89 0.44 -1.53 1.39
CA PHE A 89 0.18 -0.12 1.13
C PHE A 89 -0.63 0.11 -0.14
N ILE A 90 -0.43 -0.72 -1.17
CA ILE A 90 -1.12 -0.57 -2.45
C ILE A 90 -2.59 -0.98 -2.35
N VAL A 91 -2.88 -2.06 -1.60
CA VAL A 91 -4.23 -2.61 -1.48
C VAL A 91 -5.18 -1.72 -0.66
N SER A 92 -4.65 -0.85 0.21
CA SER A 92 -5.46 0.11 1.00
C SER A 92 -5.86 1.37 0.24
N ILE A 93 -5.19 1.70 -0.87
CA ILE A 93 -5.52 2.87 -1.70
C ILE A 93 -6.81 2.55 -2.47
N PRO A 94 -7.92 3.31 -2.34
CA PRO A 94 -9.19 2.97 -2.99
C PRO A 94 -9.17 3.15 -4.51
N GLU A 95 -8.57 4.23 -5.01
CA GLU A 95 -8.65 4.61 -6.42
C GLU A 95 -7.56 3.94 -7.26
N PRO A 96 -7.93 3.23 -8.35
CA PRO A 96 -6.97 2.56 -9.24
C PRO A 96 -5.87 3.49 -9.78
N ASN A 97 -6.25 4.70 -10.22
CA ASN A 97 -5.30 5.66 -10.78
C ASN A 97 -4.24 6.10 -9.75
N ARG A 98 -4.62 6.26 -8.48
CA ARG A 98 -3.70 6.65 -7.40
C ARG A 98 -2.68 5.53 -7.11
N ARG A 99 -3.11 4.26 -7.11
CA ARG A 99 -2.20 3.10 -7.03
C ARG A 99 -1.16 3.11 -8.15
N LEU A 100 -1.62 3.33 -9.38
CA LEU A 100 -0.75 3.36 -10.55
C LEU A 100 0.23 4.53 -10.53
N GLN A 101 -0.21 5.70 -10.08
CA GLN A 101 0.67 6.87 -9.91
C GLN A 101 1.76 6.60 -8.88
N LEU A 102 1.42 6.04 -7.73
CA LEU A 102 2.41 5.70 -6.71
C LEU A 102 3.43 4.67 -7.23
N LEU A 103 2.98 3.60 -7.86
CA LEU A 103 3.87 2.53 -8.35
C LEU A 103 4.75 2.95 -9.54
N LYS A 104 4.41 4.03 -10.23
CA LYS A 104 5.29 4.63 -11.25
C LYS A 104 6.42 5.47 -10.64
N ASP A 105 6.25 5.92 -9.40
CA ASP A 105 7.23 6.68 -8.65
C ASP A 105 8.13 5.72 -7.86
N THR A 106 9.19 5.25 -8.52
CA THR A 106 10.12 4.27 -7.94
C THR A 106 10.83 4.79 -6.71
N ASP A 107 11.10 6.10 -6.64
CA ASP A 107 11.79 6.73 -5.52
C ASP A 107 10.89 6.77 -4.30
N ARG A 108 9.61 7.15 -4.46
CA ARG A 108 8.62 7.05 -3.38
C ARG A 108 8.38 5.60 -2.95
N CYS A 109 8.33 4.64 -3.87
CA CYS A 109 8.23 3.22 -3.52
C CYS A 109 9.44 2.74 -2.71
N ASN A 110 10.65 3.13 -3.09
CA ASN A 110 11.85 2.79 -2.35
C ASN A 110 11.84 3.43 -0.95
N TRP A 111 11.43 4.68 -0.85
CA TRP A 111 11.27 5.37 0.44
C TRP A 111 10.24 4.69 1.34
N LEU A 112 9.07 4.30 0.81
CA LEU A 112 8.02 3.58 1.55
C LEU A 112 8.48 2.22 2.10
N ASN A 113 9.52 1.60 1.53
CA ASN A 113 10.07 0.36 2.10
C ASN A 113 10.92 0.60 3.36
N HIS A 114 11.31 1.83 3.64
CA HIS A 114 12.21 2.18 4.75
C HIS A 114 11.53 3.03 5.83
N ILE A 115 10.32 3.53 5.58
CA ILE A 115 9.56 4.31 6.56
C ILE A 115 9.21 3.49 7.79
N MET A 116 9.37 4.08 8.96
CA MET A 116 9.12 3.45 10.25
C MET A 116 8.43 4.41 11.24
N PRO A 117 7.77 3.88 12.29
CA PRO A 117 7.32 4.72 13.39
C PRO A 117 8.48 5.54 13.98
N GLY A 118 8.23 6.83 14.22
CA GLY A 118 9.22 7.84 14.62
C GLY A 118 9.70 8.73 13.47
N ASP A 119 9.51 8.32 12.21
CA ASP A 119 9.88 9.15 11.07
C ASP A 119 8.96 10.37 10.94
N VAL A 120 9.54 11.50 10.51
CA VAL A 120 8.78 12.71 10.19
C VAL A 120 8.44 12.70 8.71
N ILE A 121 7.17 12.92 8.40
CA ILE A 121 6.63 13.00 7.04
C ILE A 121 5.69 14.17 6.90
N SER A 122 5.30 14.48 5.66
CA SER A 122 4.38 15.59 5.38
C SER A 122 3.16 15.10 4.60
N VAL A 123 1.99 15.65 4.92
CA VAL A 123 0.73 15.38 4.21
C VAL A 123 0.22 16.68 3.57
N PRO A 124 0.05 16.72 2.23
CA PRO A 124 -0.54 17.88 1.57
C PRO A 124 -2.00 18.10 1.95
N GLY A 125 -2.41 19.35 2.13
CA GLY A 125 -3.77 19.75 2.51
C GLY A 125 -4.86 19.33 1.53
N ARG A 126 -4.51 19.21 0.23
CA ARG A 126 -5.38 18.62 -0.80
C ARG A 126 -5.82 17.17 -0.51
N SER A 127 -5.22 16.52 0.48
CA SER A 127 -5.66 15.20 0.97
C SER A 127 -6.97 15.25 1.73
N PHE A 128 -7.38 16.44 2.18
CA PHE A 128 -8.56 16.69 2.99
C PHE A 128 -9.41 17.82 2.41
N ASP A 129 -9.41 17.97 1.08
CA ASP A 129 -10.13 19.02 0.35
C ASP A 129 -9.79 20.45 0.82
N ARG A 130 -8.55 20.65 1.28
CA ARG A 130 -7.99 21.96 1.63
C ARG A 130 -6.99 22.46 0.57
N ASP A 131 -6.56 23.71 0.71
CA ASP A 131 -5.56 24.32 -0.17
C ASP A 131 -4.25 23.49 -0.20
N ASP A 132 -3.64 23.39 -1.38
CA ASP A 132 -2.40 22.64 -1.62
C ASP A 132 -1.17 23.31 -0.99
N ILE A 133 -1.29 24.59 -0.63
CA ILE A 133 -0.27 25.34 0.12
C ILE A 133 -0.16 24.81 1.56
N ILE A 134 -1.26 24.28 2.12
CA ILE A 134 -1.27 23.75 3.49
C ILE A 134 -0.54 22.40 3.49
N ARG A 135 0.34 22.21 4.47
CA ARG A 135 1.02 20.95 4.73
C ARG A 135 0.90 20.62 6.21
N TYR A 136 0.72 19.34 6.49
CA TYR A 136 0.69 18.81 7.83
C TYR A 136 1.97 18.00 8.04
N ASP A 137 2.90 18.55 8.80
CA ASP A 137 4.08 17.80 9.21
C ASP A 137 3.72 16.93 10.40
N CYS A 138 4.04 15.65 10.28
CA CYS A 138 3.56 14.61 11.18
C CYS A 138 4.67 13.64 11.55
N ILE A 139 4.57 13.06 12.73
CA ILE A 139 5.36 11.90 13.14
C ILE A 139 4.56 10.64 12.82
N VAL A 140 5.19 9.63 12.24
CA VAL A 140 4.58 8.31 12.05
C VAL A 140 4.50 7.63 13.42
N CYS A 141 3.30 7.33 13.90
CA CYS A 141 3.09 6.66 15.18
C CYS A 141 2.67 5.20 15.00
N TYR A 142 2.05 4.88 13.86
CA TYR A 142 1.54 3.55 13.56
C TYR A 142 1.62 3.24 12.06
N ILE A 143 1.96 1.99 11.72
CA ILE A 143 1.87 1.45 10.36
C ILE A 143 1.19 0.09 10.44
N GLY A 144 0.00 -0.03 9.86
CA GLY A 144 -0.72 -1.29 9.92
C GLY A 144 -2.19 -1.20 9.51
N PRO A 145 -2.95 -2.28 9.68
CA PRO A 145 -4.37 -2.32 9.32
C PRO A 145 -5.22 -1.47 10.25
N VAL A 146 -6.23 -0.79 9.68
CA VAL A 146 -7.21 0.01 10.44
C VAL A 146 -8.62 -0.36 9.97
N PRO A 147 -9.21 -1.45 10.50
CA PRO A 147 -10.46 -1.99 10.00
C PRO A 147 -11.66 -1.03 10.06
N GLU A 148 -11.63 -0.04 10.96
CA GLU A 148 -12.62 1.03 11.03
C GLU A 148 -12.65 1.90 9.77
N ILE A 149 -11.52 2.05 9.08
CA ILE A 149 -11.40 2.83 7.83
C ILE A 149 -11.52 1.91 6.63
N HIS A 150 -10.73 0.84 6.60
CA HIS A 150 -10.71 -0.12 5.50
C HIS A 150 -10.19 -1.48 6.01
N PRO A 151 -10.85 -2.60 5.68
CA PRO A 151 -10.55 -3.90 6.29
C PRO A 151 -9.26 -4.56 5.79
N VAL A 152 -8.68 -4.06 4.69
CA VAL A 152 -7.47 -4.62 4.08
C VAL A 152 -6.44 -3.53 3.81
N GLY A 153 -5.18 -3.94 3.87
CA GLY A 153 -4.04 -3.06 3.64
C GLY A 153 -3.69 -2.20 4.85
N TYR A 154 -2.64 -1.41 4.69
CA TYR A 154 -2.04 -0.62 5.75
C TYR A 154 -2.32 0.86 5.58
N PHE A 155 -2.46 1.52 6.72
CA PHE A 155 -2.56 2.95 6.90
C PHE A 155 -1.38 3.42 7.74
N PHE A 156 -1.02 4.67 7.55
CA PHE A 156 -0.16 5.42 8.44
C PHE A 156 -1.05 6.11 9.47
N GLY A 157 -0.89 5.75 10.73
CA GLY A 157 -1.37 6.54 11.86
C GLY A 157 -0.30 7.57 12.22
N LEU A 158 -0.69 8.84 12.18
CA LEU A 158 0.20 9.98 12.26
C LEU A 158 -0.24 10.90 13.39
N GLU A 159 0.73 11.51 14.06
CA GLU A 159 0.52 12.59 15.01
C GLU A 159 1.00 13.92 14.40
N LEU A 160 0.14 14.93 14.43
CA LEU A 160 0.45 16.29 13.97
C LEU A 160 1.50 16.94 14.87
N MET A 161 2.48 17.60 14.26
CA MET A 161 3.52 18.34 15.00
C MET A 161 3.14 19.79 15.33
N ASP A 162 2.20 20.36 14.57
CA ASP A 162 1.74 21.73 14.75
C ASP A 162 0.48 21.79 15.65
N ASP A 163 0.24 22.93 16.30
CA ASP A 163 -0.96 23.22 17.11
C ASP A 163 -2.24 23.42 16.24
N ILE A 164 -2.37 22.69 15.14
CA ILE A 164 -3.50 22.74 14.22
C ILE A 164 -4.36 21.51 14.45
N THR A 165 -5.67 21.71 14.64
CA THR A 165 -6.62 20.59 14.75
C THR A 165 -6.68 19.77 13.47
N SER A 166 -6.60 18.46 13.64
CA SER A 166 -6.73 17.45 12.60
C SER A 166 -8.01 17.64 11.77
N PRO A 167 -7.91 17.65 10.43
CA PRO A 167 -9.08 17.62 9.56
C PRO A 167 -9.94 16.35 9.74
N GLN A 168 -9.41 15.30 10.36
CA GLN A 168 -10.12 14.02 10.57
C GLN A 168 -10.61 13.84 12.01
N ALA A 169 -10.45 14.81 12.90
CA ALA A 169 -10.70 14.65 14.34
C ALA A 169 -12.07 14.02 14.69
N ALA A 170 -13.13 14.35 13.93
CA ALA A 170 -14.47 13.79 14.13
C ALA A 170 -14.64 12.35 13.60
N ASP A 171 -13.78 11.93 12.67
CA ASP A 171 -13.88 10.66 11.93
C ASP A 171 -13.00 9.55 12.51
N VAL A 172 -12.08 9.89 13.43
CA VAL A 172 -11.11 8.95 14.00
C VAL A 172 -11.21 8.76 15.52
N PRO A 173 -12.42 8.58 16.13
CA PRO A 173 -12.58 8.41 17.59
C PRO A 173 -11.95 7.12 18.15
N PHE A 174 -11.30 6.33 17.29
CA PHE A 174 -10.66 5.05 17.59
C PHE A 174 -9.13 5.16 17.64
N THR A 175 -8.54 6.36 17.52
CA THR A 175 -7.07 6.57 17.49
C THR A 175 -6.34 5.83 18.60
N LYS A 176 -6.85 5.94 19.83
CA LYS A 176 -6.24 5.34 21.04
C LYS A 176 -6.15 3.81 21.02
N LYS A 177 -6.77 3.13 20.06
CA LYS A 177 -6.58 1.68 19.83
C LYS A 177 -5.24 1.36 19.15
N TYR A 178 -4.64 2.33 18.48
CA TYR A 178 -3.48 2.15 17.60
C TYR A 178 -2.22 2.81 18.13
N PHE A 179 -2.33 4.02 18.67
CA PHE A 179 -1.22 4.77 19.26
C PHE A 179 -1.73 5.79 20.28
N GLU A 180 -0.86 6.21 21.21
CA GLU A 180 -1.18 7.20 22.24
C GLU A 180 -1.21 8.61 21.65
N CYS A 181 -2.36 9.02 21.12
CA CYS A 181 -2.59 10.37 20.61
C CYS A 181 -4.07 10.73 20.77
N GLU A 182 -4.37 12.01 20.95
CA GLU A 182 -5.75 12.51 20.95
C GLU A 182 -6.26 12.65 19.51
N ASP A 183 -7.55 12.42 19.30
CA ASP A 183 -8.15 12.42 17.96
C ASP A 183 -8.00 13.78 17.25
N GLU A 184 -7.93 14.87 18.03
CA GLU A 184 -7.68 16.23 17.54
C GLU A 184 -6.30 16.41 16.89
N ASN A 185 -5.34 15.54 17.18
CA ASN A 185 -3.97 15.59 16.65
C ASN A 185 -3.64 14.41 15.75
N ALA A 186 -4.60 13.50 15.52
CA ALA A 186 -4.36 12.25 14.82
C ALA A 186 -4.83 12.30 13.36
N LEU A 187 -4.06 11.65 12.50
CA LEU A 187 -4.43 11.39 11.11
C LEU A 187 -4.25 9.91 10.77
N PHE A 188 -5.14 9.38 9.95
CA PHE A 188 -4.98 8.09 9.31
C PHE A 188 -5.03 8.24 7.80
N ILE A 189 -3.97 7.80 7.12
CA ILE A 189 -3.84 8.06 5.69
C ILE A 189 -3.15 6.92 4.92
N THR A 190 -3.40 6.89 3.62
CA THR A 190 -2.82 5.94 2.67
C THR A 190 -1.46 6.42 2.15
N ALA A 191 -0.61 5.46 1.77
CA ALA A 191 0.78 5.69 1.39
C ALA A 191 0.97 6.67 0.22
N ASP A 192 0.01 6.75 -0.69
CA ASP A 192 0.11 7.64 -1.85
C ASP A 192 -0.10 9.12 -1.50
N ARG A 193 -0.57 9.43 -0.28
CA ARG A 193 -0.80 10.81 0.19
C ARG A 193 0.32 11.36 1.08
N ILE A 194 1.21 10.51 1.58
CA ILE A 194 2.37 10.96 2.36
C ILE A 194 3.54 11.27 1.45
N ILE A 195 4.33 12.28 1.80
CA ILE A 195 5.55 12.64 1.08
C ILE A 195 6.69 12.85 2.06
N PRO A 196 7.94 12.60 1.64
CA PRO A 196 9.11 12.96 2.44
C PRO A 196 9.06 14.45 2.77
N THR A 197 9.38 14.78 4.01
CA THR A 197 9.68 16.15 4.41
C THR A 197 10.91 16.60 3.63
N PRO A 198 10.93 17.83 3.07
CA PRO A 198 12.16 18.33 2.46
C PRO A 198 13.30 18.25 3.47
N PRO A 199 14.52 17.85 3.06
CA PRO A 199 15.66 17.85 3.97
C PRO A 199 15.84 19.25 4.52
N PHE A 200 15.93 19.37 5.85
CA PHE A 200 16.34 20.61 6.50
C PHE A 200 17.68 21.02 5.90
N GLN A 201 17.71 22.12 5.14
CA GLN A 201 18.96 22.81 4.87
C GLN A 201 19.37 23.44 6.19
N ASN A 202 20.28 22.78 6.90
CA ASN A 202 20.94 23.37 8.06
C ASN A 202 21.75 24.58 7.57
N GLU A 203 21.15 25.78 7.58
CA GLU A 203 21.89 27.04 7.65
C GLU A 203 22.51 27.15 9.05
N ASP A 204 23.45 26.25 9.37
CA ASP A 204 24.42 26.39 10.46
C ASP A 204 25.38 25.20 10.43
N SER A 205 26.35 25.26 9.53
CA SER A 205 27.57 24.47 9.67
C SER A 205 28.78 25.36 9.38
N SER A 206 29.11 26.21 10.36
CA SER A 206 30.49 26.63 10.54
C SER A 206 31.31 25.40 10.97
N PRO A 207 32.52 25.17 10.42
CA PRO A 207 33.29 23.99 10.74
C PRO A 207 34.07 24.22 12.03
N GLU A 208 33.64 23.60 13.13
CA GLU A 208 34.53 23.39 14.28
C GLU A 208 34.97 21.93 14.34
N ASN A 209 36.29 21.77 14.25
CA ASN A 209 37.05 20.54 14.44
C ASN A 209 36.76 19.90 15.80
N GLY A 210 36.62 18.57 15.84
CA GLY A 210 36.89 17.84 17.08
C GLY A 210 36.28 16.45 17.22
N THR A 211 37.05 15.45 16.79
CA THR A 211 37.28 14.15 17.44
C THR A 211 36.20 13.05 17.40
N GLU A 212 36.66 11.90 16.91
CA GLU A 212 36.05 10.56 16.89
C GLU A 212 35.40 10.11 18.21
N ALA A 213 34.30 9.34 18.13
CA ALA A 213 34.27 7.96 18.63
C ALA A 213 32.91 7.25 18.42
N ASN A 214 33.04 5.96 18.09
CA ASN A 214 32.12 4.84 18.31
C ASN A 214 31.04 4.53 17.27
N GLU A 215 31.44 3.68 16.31
CA GLU A 215 30.61 2.61 15.76
C GLU A 215 29.87 1.86 16.89
N ALA A 216 28.55 1.76 16.77
CA ALA A 216 27.74 0.81 17.50
C ALA A 216 26.87 0.01 16.52
N ASN A 217 27.20 -1.27 16.45
CA ASN A 217 26.48 -2.44 15.92
C ASN A 217 25.13 -2.20 15.21
N GLY A 218 25.11 -2.67 13.95
CA GLY A 218 23.89 -2.95 13.21
C GLY A 218 23.03 -3.99 13.94
N ASN A 219 21.92 -3.52 14.51
CA ASN A 219 20.76 -4.37 14.71
C ASN A 219 20.03 -4.47 13.37
N GLU A 220 20.29 -5.55 12.66
CA GLU A 220 19.51 -5.98 11.50
C GLU A 220 18.09 -6.32 11.99
N TRP A 221 17.20 -5.33 11.94
CA TRP A 221 15.81 -5.49 12.35
C TRP A 221 15.04 -6.13 11.19
N SER A 222 14.48 -7.33 11.43
CA SER A 222 13.73 -8.05 10.40
C SER A 222 12.25 -7.67 10.46
N PHE A 223 11.74 -7.07 9.38
CA PHE A 223 10.32 -6.80 9.11
C PHE A 223 9.43 -8.05 9.34
N THR A 224 9.97 -9.25 9.14
CA THR A 224 9.24 -10.50 9.39
C THR A 224 8.89 -10.68 10.87
N THR A 225 9.77 -10.29 11.79
CA THR A 225 9.56 -10.43 13.23
C THR A 225 8.46 -9.50 13.74
N PHE A 226 8.33 -8.31 13.15
CA PHE A 226 7.24 -7.39 13.48
C PHE A 226 5.87 -7.96 13.05
N ILE A 227 5.75 -8.46 11.81
CA ILE A 227 4.49 -9.06 11.33
C ILE A 227 4.05 -10.23 12.21
N PHE A 228 4.97 -11.13 12.60
CA PHE A 228 4.63 -12.25 13.47
C PHE A 228 4.06 -11.79 14.82
N ASN A 229 4.67 -10.78 15.44
CA ASN A 229 4.22 -10.27 16.74
C ASN A 229 2.87 -9.55 16.66
N THR A 230 2.59 -8.82 15.57
CA THR A 230 1.29 -8.16 15.37
C THR A 230 0.17 -9.15 15.05
N VAL A 231 0.43 -10.21 14.28
CA VAL A 231 -0.56 -11.24 13.94
C VAL A 231 -0.94 -12.10 15.16
N GLU A 232 0.01 -12.42 16.02
CA GLU A 232 -0.26 -13.16 17.27
C GLU A 232 -1.06 -12.31 18.27
N SER A 233 -0.81 -10.99 18.34
CA SER A 233 -1.58 -10.09 19.22
C SER A 233 -3.05 -9.95 18.79
N ILE A 234 -3.36 -10.07 17.49
CA ILE A 234 -4.74 -9.99 16.97
C ILE A 234 -5.48 -11.32 17.15
N ARG A 235 -4.78 -12.46 17.08
CA ARG A 235 -5.38 -13.78 17.37
C ARG A 235 -5.80 -13.96 18.83
N ALA A 236 -5.13 -13.26 19.75
CA ALA A 236 -5.43 -13.34 21.17
C ALA A 236 -6.68 -12.53 21.60
N SER A 237 -7.24 -11.68 20.74
CA SER A 237 -8.31 -10.73 21.09
C SER A 237 -9.68 -10.99 20.46
N LEU A 238 -9.88 -12.13 19.78
CA LEU A 238 -11.20 -12.52 19.26
C LEU A 238 -11.78 -13.69 20.09
N PRO A 239 -13.00 -13.58 20.62
CA PRO A 239 -13.68 -14.71 21.23
C PRO A 239 -14.10 -15.71 20.14
N ILE A 240 -13.97 -17.00 20.46
CA ILE A 240 -14.38 -18.17 19.67
C ILE A 240 -15.86 -18.10 19.30
#